data_AF-A0A1Y0H6I5-F1
#
_entry.id   AF-A0A1Y0H6I5-F1
#
_cell.length_a   1.000
_cell.length_b   1.000
_cell.length_c   1.000
_cell.angle_alpha   90.00
_cell.angle_beta   90.00
_cell.angle_gamma   90.00
#
_symmetry.space_group_name_H-M   'P 1'
#
loop_
_entity.id
_entity.type
_entity.pdbx_description
1 polymer ?
#
loop_
_entity_poly.entity_id
_entity_poly.type
_entity_poly.pdbx_seq_one_letter_code
_entity_poly.pdbx_strand_id
1 'polypeptide(L)'
;MRPLLAFVLLASSLVAWARPAEEANPALTAVRALSAKGVSGAATAATGPTKFTYSGQRLLLNDFVKNLFDDAETQQVVREALVQFLNDYDKEAATRGRAHDVAGAAADSLSLFVTIVSGKEIPDEQVTKATGQLRKALDTPEMRSATDRQKQEVSETLLLQAGLAVVLAAGANDENQDSIVNAVNEMTKALIGVEASKLSFNADGIRIPATAGAAPAQPTAPAAAGLAPGFVYAAPADFKKNGAWYIKSTVENRSSAEYTNCLIRFPNAIPAQGNMGDALRKLWETEVPAELKERYGPLVYRRYTGQKLLTQFIFGSGKENGRRTDTVFTIFLVDCGRYWQPVVMAQTYEDTGSFLAGESMSASFSFNDSVMYAEPFLASFRCPGQERASLVDKAAMVGDYHFGSGASASWINTYTGSSFMTAVSYGGDLFLKADGTYSYRFASASGVVGAQTFGSENAKGRWSVEGDLLTLTPTSGTVTGVRQYRVAGVTQFADGNKSLVLLELRDPPIPQKVSDGSNVYTTKKAD
;
A
#
# COMPACT_ATOMS: atom_id res chain seq x y z
N MET A 1 11.99 25.40 10.17
CA MET A 1 12.62 24.73 9.00
C MET A 1 12.56 23.20 9.03
N ARG A 2 12.53 22.54 10.21
CA ARG A 2 12.17 21.11 10.35
C ARG A 2 10.73 20.67 10.00
N PRO A 3 9.68 21.53 9.92
CA PRO A 3 8.32 21.00 9.70
C PRO A 3 8.04 20.64 8.23
N LEU A 4 8.78 21.16 7.25
CA LEU A 4 8.49 20.92 5.82
C LEU A 4 8.98 19.56 5.30
N LEU A 5 10.02 18.96 5.89
CA LEU A 5 10.49 17.62 5.50
C LEU A 5 9.53 16.50 5.99
N ALA A 6 8.82 16.74 7.09
CA ALA A 6 7.75 15.85 7.57
C ALA A 6 6.51 15.90 6.66
N PHE A 7 6.29 17.02 5.95
CA PHE A 7 5.17 17.21 5.01
C PHE A 7 5.31 16.40 3.71
N VAL A 8 6.53 16.15 3.25
CA VAL A 8 6.80 15.40 2.01
C VAL A 8 6.54 13.89 2.19
N LEU A 9 6.73 13.36 3.41
CA LEU A 9 6.44 11.96 3.74
C LEU A 9 4.93 11.62 3.70
N LEU A 10 4.06 12.64 3.75
CA LEU A 10 2.60 12.52 3.69
C LEU A 10 2.03 12.35 2.27
N ALA A 11 2.85 12.35 1.22
CA ALA A 11 2.39 11.99 -0.12
C ALA A 11 1.82 10.55 -0.18
N SER A 12 2.28 9.67 0.71
CA SER A 12 1.77 8.30 0.86
C SER A 12 0.43 8.22 1.62
N SER A 13 0.10 9.20 2.48
CA SER A 13 -1.19 9.27 3.19
C SER A 13 -2.27 10.02 2.40
N LEU A 14 -1.92 10.81 1.39
CA LEU A 14 -2.90 11.44 0.50
C LEU A 14 -3.70 10.45 -0.35
N VAL A 15 -3.14 9.27 -0.61
CA VAL A 15 -3.84 8.13 -1.22
C VAL A 15 -4.93 7.57 -0.28
N ALA A 16 -4.81 7.77 1.02
CA ALA A 16 -5.79 7.35 2.02
C ALA A 16 -6.97 8.31 2.16
N TRP A 17 -6.85 9.57 1.72
CA TRP A 17 -7.91 10.57 1.92
C TRP A 17 -9.05 10.51 0.90
N ALA A 18 -8.81 9.95 -0.29
CA ALA A 18 -9.89 9.66 -1.24
C ALA A 18 -10.76 8.45 -0.79
N ARG A 19 -10.66 8.05 0.48
CA ARG A 19 -11.31 6.92 1.14
C ARG A 19 -11.65 7.27 2.59
N PRO A 20 -12.89 7.68 2.83
CA PRO A 20 -13.67 7.01 3.85
C PRO A 20 -14.75 6.18 3.19
N ALA A 21 -15.16 5.13 3.88
CA ALA A 21 -16.27 4.28 3.49
C ALA A 21 -17.58 5.09 3.36
N GLU A 22 -17.98 5.43 2.14
CA GLU A 22 -19.34 5.84 1.79
C GLU A 22 -19.69 5.14 0.46
N GLU A 23 -20.96 4.76 0.29
CA GLU A 23 -21.53 4.13 -0.90
C GLU A 23 -20.85 4.59 -2.20
N ALA A 24 -20.41 3.65 -3.05
CA ALA A 24 -19.64 3.93 -4.28
C ALA A 24 -20.04 5.25 -4.96
N ASN A 25 -19.32 6.35 -4.67
CA ASN A 25 -19.68 7.69 -5.16
C ASN A 25 -19.55 7.69 -6.70
N PRO A 26 -20.66 7.79 -7.43
CA PRO A 26 -20.64 7.58 -8.88
C PRO A 26 -19.99 8.77 -9.61
N ALA A 27 -20.06 9.99 -9.06
CA ALA A 27 -19.32 11.15 -9.60
C ALA A 27 -17.80 10.95 -9.50
N LEU A 28 -17.30 10.37 -8.39
CA LEU A 28 -15.87 10.09 -8.24
C LEU A 28 -15.41 9.02 -9.24
N THR A 29 -16.25 8.03 -9.49
CA THR A 29 -16.01 6.97 -10.48
C THR A 29 -15.86 7.58 -11.88
N ALA A 30 -16.74 8.51 -12.25
CA ALA A 30 -16.67 9.21 -13.53
C ALA A 30 -15.38 10.04 -13.68
N VAL A 31 -14.96 10.77 -12.62
CA VAL A 31 -13.70 11.55 -12.62
C VAL A 31 -12.48 10.64 -12.76
N ARG A 32 -12.43 9.53 -12.01
CA ARG A 32 -11.33 8.55 -12.10
C ARG A 32 -11.23 7.90 -13.48
N ALA A 33 -12.33 7.82 -14.22
CA ALA A 33 -12.38 7.22 -15.55
C ALA A 33 -11.93 8.15 -16.68
N LEU A 34 -11.56 9.40 -16.42
CA LEU A 34 -11.15 10.38 -17.45
C LEU A 34 -9.96 9.89 -18.30
N SER A 35 -8.99 9.20 -17.70
CA SER A 35 -7.83 8.66 -18.42
C SER A 35 -8.12 7.36 -19.17
N ALA A 36 -9.24 6.68 -18.91
CA ALA A 36 -9.54 5.38 -19.52
C ALA A 36 -9.71 5.47 -21.04
N LYS A 37 -10.34 6.55 -21.52
CA LYS A 37 -10.46 6.86 -22.96
C LYS A 37 -9.57 8.03 -23.38
N GLY A 38 -8.94 8.70 -22.42
CA GLY A 38 -8.32 9.99 -22.60
C GLY A 38 -9.34 11.11 -22.86
N VAL A 39 -8.88 12.34 -22.72
CA VAL A 39 -9.64 13.54 -23.06
C VAL A 39 -8.85 14.31 -24.10
N SER A 40 -9.47 14.58 -25.25
CA SER A 40 -8.89 15.35 -26.35
C SER A 40 -9.98 15.91 -27.26
N GLY A 41 -9.62 16.85 -28.14
CA GLY A 41 -10.50 17.45 -29.14
C GLY A 41 -11.04 18.84 -28.73
N ALA A 42 -11.50 19.63 -29.69
CA ALA A 42 -11.91 21.01 -29.45
C ALA A 42 -13.09 21.14 -28.47
N ALA A 43 -13.00 22.10 -27.55
CA ALA A 43 -14.08 22.45 -26.63
C ALA A 43 -15.34 22.89 -27.39
N THR A 44 -16.45 22.19 -27.19
CA THR A 44 -17.78 22.70 -27.53
C THR A 44 -18.42 23.24 -26.26
N ALA A 45 -19.16 24.36 -26.34
CA ALA A 45 -19.99 24.84 -25.24
C ALA A 45 -21.00 23.75 -24.86
N ALA A 46 -20.67 22.94 -23.86
CA ALA A 46 -21.47 21.81 -23.42
C ALA A 46 -22.01 22.11 -22.01
N THR A 47 -23.32 21.98 -21.85
CA THR A 47 -23.97 21.81 -20.55
C THR A 47 -23.92 20.32 -20.20
N GLY A 48 -23.24 19.96 -19.11
CA GLY A 48 -23.11 18.59 -18.63
C GLY A 48 -23.77 18.39 -17.25
N PRO A 49 -23.92 17.13 -16.79
CA PRO A 49 -24.56 16.79 -15.50
C PRO A 49 -23.71 17.14 -14.27
N THR A 50 -22.66 17.93 -14.42
CA THR A 50 -21.59 18.15 -13.42
C THR A 50 -21.91 19.27 -12.42
N LYS A 51 -22.93 20.08 -12.69
CA LYS A 51 -23.42 21.11 -11.74
C LYS A 51 -24.15 20.47 -10.57
N PHE A 52 -24.07 21.12 -9.41
CA PHE A 52 -24.76 20.71 -8.19
C PHE A 52 -25.23 21.91 -7.36
N THR A 53 -26.21 21.68 -6.49
CA THR A 53 -26.62 22.65 -5.47
C THR A 53 -25.70 22.58 -4.27
N TYR A 54 -25.07 23.70 -3.90
CA TYR A 54 -24.22 23.77 -2.72
C TYR A 54 -25.04 23.67 -1.44
N SER A 55 -24.60 22.83 -0.49
CA SER A 55 -25.27 22.64 0.80
C SER A 55 -25.15 23.82 1.78
N GLY A 56 -24.33 24.83 1.46
CA GLY A 56 -24.09 25.99 2.34
C GLY A 56 -22.95 25.79 3.35
N GLN A 57 -22.34 24.60 3.40
CA GLN A 57 -21.21 24.27 4.27
C GLN A 57 -20.19 23.37 3.56
N ARG A 58 -18.93 23.37 4.03
CA ARG A 58 -17.92 22.41 3.57
C ARG A 58 -18.17 21.06 4.23
N LEU A 59 -18.17 19.99 3.43
CA LEU A 59 -18.43 18.64 3.90
C LEU A 59 -17.15 17.95 4.36
N LEU A 60 -16.03 18.17 3.65
CA LEU A 60 -14.84 17.34 3.79
C LEU A 60 -13.66 18.02 4.47
N LEU A 61 -13.61 19.35 4.55
CA LEU A 61 -12.43 20.09 5.04
C LEU A 61 -11.95 19.68 6.44
N ASN A 62 -12.87 19.42 7.37
CA ASN A 62 -12.49 19.15 8.75
C ASN A 62 -11.84 17.78 8.91
N ASP A 63 -12.47 16.78 8.34
CA ASP A 63 -11.91 15.43 8.25
C ASP A 63 -10.61 15.52 7.42
N PHE A 64 -10.63 16.32 6.33
CA PHE A 64 -9.52 16.88 5.52
C PHE A 64 -8.17 16.71 6.18
N VAL A 65 -8.06 17.65 7.09
CA VAL A 65 -6.90 17.99 7.85
C VAL A 65 -6.65 16.96 8.94
N LYS A 66 -7.72 16.45 9.56
CA LYS A 66 -7.62 15.53 10.69
C LYS A 66 -6.96 14.19 10.31
N ASN A 67 -7.28 13.63 9.14
CA ASN A 67 -6.64 12.35 8.75
C ASN A 67 -5.30 12.53 8.02
N LEU A 68 -4.88 13.77 7.74
CA LEU A 68 -3.57 14.03 7.13
C LEU A 68 -2.49 14.38 8.16
N PHE A 69 -2.85 14.94 9.31
CA PHE A 69 -1.88 15.43 10.29
C PHE A 69 -2.27 14.97 11.69
N ASP A 70 -1.31 14.46 12.46
CA ASP A 70 -1.54 13.99 13.84
C ASP A 70 -1.36 15.09 14.89
N ASP A 71 -0.71 16.20 14.55
CA ASP A 71 -0.42 17.30 15.47
C ASP A 71 -1.38 18.49 15.30
N ALA A 72 -1.91 18.99 16.42
CA ALA A 72 -2.95 20.01 16.43
C ALA A 72 -2.50 21.36 15.84
N GLU A 73 -1.21 21.71 15.98
CA GLU A 73 -0.64 22.96 15.47
C GLU A 73 -0.58 22.95 13.94
N THR A 74 -0.05 21.89 13.34
CA THR A 74 -0.03 21.72 11.88
C THR A 74 -1.44 21.59 11.32
N GLN A 75 -2.33 20.86 12.00
CA GLN A 75 -3.73 20.80 11.60
C GLN A 75 -4.33 22.21 11.51
N GLN A 76 -4.10 23.08 12.50
CA GLN A 76 -4.62 24.43 12.47
C GLN A 76 -4.05 25.26 11.31
N VAL A 77 -2.72 25.24 11.12
CA VAL A 77 -2.05 26.00 10.06
C VAL A 77 -2.53 25.57 8.67
N VAL A 78 -2.61 24.27 8.40
CA VAL A 78 -3.07 23.75 7.10
C VAL A 78 -4.54 24.06 6.89
N ARG A 79 -5.37 23.96 7.94
CA ARG A 79 -6.79 24.30 7.87
C ARG A 79 -6.99 25.75 7.48
N GLU A 80 -6.29 26.68 8.11
CA GLU A 80 -6.39 28.11 7.79
C GLU A 80 -5.96 28.38 6.34
N ALA A 81 -4.88 27.75 5.88
CA ALA A 81 -4.42 27.88 4.50
C ALA A 81 -5.43 27.31 3.48
N LEU A 82 -6.03 26.16 3.77
CA LEU A 82 -7.06 25.55 2.90
C LEU A 82 -8.37 26.34 2.91
N VAL A 83 -8.77 26.92 4.04
CA VAL A 83 -9.94 27.83 4.10
C VAL A 83 -9.70 29.03 3.19
N GLN A 84 -8.52 29.65 3.27
CA GLN A 84 -8.18 30.77 2.41
C GLN A 84 -8.22 30.38 0.93
N PHE A 85 -7.57 29.27 0.56
CA PHE A 85 -7.59 28.75 -0.81
C PHE A 85 -9.02 28.51 -1.32
N LEU A 86 -9.87 27.86 -0.52
CA LEU A 86 -11.25 27.56 -0.92
C LEU A 86 -12.12 28.81 -1.06
N ASN A 87 -11.90 29.83 -0.24
CA ASN A 87 -12.61 31.12 -0.35
C ASN A 87 -12.20 31.88 -1.60
N ASP A 88 -10.90 31.90 -1.92
CA ASP A 88 -10.38 32.53 -3.13
C ASP A 88 -10.91 31.80 -4.37
N TYR A 89 -10.89 30.46 -4.36
CA TYR A 89 -11.50 29.66 -5.42
C TYR A 89 -12.99 29.99 -5.62
N ASP A 90 -13.81 29.99 -4.57
CA ASP A 90 -15.25 30.22 -4.71
C ASP A 90 -15.56 31.61 -5.32
N LYS A 91 -14.79 32.62 -4.91
CA LYS A 91 -14.89 33.98 -5.45
C LYS A 91 -14.57 34.01 -6.94
N GLU A 92 -13.48 33.37 -7.36
CA GLU A 92 -13.08 33.32 -8.77
C GLU A 92 -14.04 32.46 -9.61
N ALA A 93 -14.40 31.28 -9.11
CA ALA A 93 -15.28 30.33 -9.78
C ALA A 93 -16.67 30.92 -10.06
N ALA A 94 -17.19 31.77 -9.16
CA ALA A 94 -18.44 32.50 -9.38
C ALA A 94 -18.35 33.45 -10.59
N THR A 95 -17.26 34.20 -10.72
CA THR A 95 -17.07 35.14 -11.84
C THR A 95 -16.83 34.44 -13.17
N ARG A 96 -16.25 33.23 -13.13
CA ARG A 96 -15.87 32.47 -14.33
C ARG A 96 -16.90 31.39 -14.74
N GLY A 97 -18.05 31.34 -14.07
CA GLY A 97 -19.12 30.37 -14.38
C GLY A 97 -18.75 28.91 -14.08
N ARG A 98 -17.83 28.71 -13.13
CA ARG A 98 -17.34 27.41 -12.64
C ARG A 98 -17.81 27.09 -11.21
N ALA A 99 -18.53 28.01 -10.57
CA ALA A 99 -19.10 27.77 -9.24
C ALA A 99 -20.01 26.54 -9.24
N HIS A 100 -19.83 25.72 -8.20
CA HIS A 100 -20.62 24.51 -7.94
C HIS A 100 -20.71 23.56 -9.14
N ASP A 101 -19.57 23.31 -9.76
CA ASP A 101 -19.42 22.44 -10.93
C ASP A 101 -18.21 21.52 -10.78
N VAL A 102 -18.44 20.20 -10.78
CA VAL A 102 -17.38 19.19 -10.68
C VAL A 102 -16.37 19.32 -11.83
N ALA A 103 -16.82 19.64 -13.04
CA ALA A 103 -15.91 19.84 -14.18
C ALA A 103 -15.05 21.10 -14.02
N GLY A 104 -15.61 22.15 -13.39
CA GLY A 104 -14.88 23.36 -13.05
C GLY A 104 -13.78 23.07 -12.03
N ALA A 105 -14.16 22.45 -10.91
CA ALA A 105 -13.22 22.03 -9.87
C ALA A 105 -12.11 21.11 -10.42
N ALA A 106 -12.45 20.18 -11.30
CA ALA A 106 -11.47 19.31 -11.95
C ALA A 106 -10.53 20.09 -12.88
N ALA A 107 -11.05 21.02 -13.71
CA ALA A 107 -10.23 21.84 -14.60
C ALA A 107 -9.24 22.71 -13.83
N ASP A 108 -9.70 23.39 -12.78
CA ASP A 108 -8.86 24.26 -11.93
C ASP A 108 -7.86 23.43 -11.11
N SER A 109 -8.25 22.27 -10.58
CA SER A 109 -7.32 21.41 -9.82
C SER A 109 -6.21 20.84 -10.72
N LEU A 110 -6.57 20.34 -11.90
CA LEU A 110 -5.59 19.80 -12.86
C LEU A 110 -4.68 20.90 -13.42
N SER A 111 -5.18 22.13 -13.62
CA SER A 111 -4.35 23.24 -14.06
C SER A 111 -3.33 23.65 -12.99
N LEU A 112 -3.71 23.64 -11.71
CA LEU A 112 -2.80 23.88 -10.59
C LEU A 112 -1.72 22.79 -10.50
N PHE A 113 -2.09 21.51 -10.62
CA PHE A 113 -1.12 20.42 -10.60
C PHE A 113 -0.12 20.52 -11.76
N VAL A 114 -0.60 20.81 -12.98
CA VAL A 114 0.29 21.03 -14.14
C VAL A 114 1.16 22.26 -13.95
N THR A 115 0.63 23.34 -13.37
CA THR A 115 1.40 24.56 -13.08
C THR A 115 2.55 24.26 -12.13
N ILE A 116 2.28 23.53 -11.04
CA ILE A 116 3.31 23.16 -10.06
C ILE A 116 4.38 22.26 -10.68
N VAL A 117 3.99 21.27 -11.48
CA VAL A 117 4.93 20.32 -12.10
C VAL A 117 5.73 20.94 -13.24
N SER A 118 5.13 21.82 -14.04
CA SER A 118 5.78 22.43 -15.20
C SER A 118 6.48 23.75 -14.91
N GLY A 119 6.17 24.38 -13.77
CA GLY A 119 6.59 25.74 -13.44
C GLY A 119 5.95 26.83 -14.32
N LYS A 120 4.91 26.50 -15.09
CA LYS A 120 4.26 27.42 -16.04
C LYS A 120 2.79 27.59 -15.71
N GLU A 121 2.40 28.84 -15.50
CA GLU A 121 1.00 29.20 -15.29
C GLU A 121 0.15 28.85 -16.52
N ILE A 122 -0.99 28.21 -16.29
CA ILE A 122 -1.95 27.88 -17.34
C ILE A 122 -2.92 29.06 -17.52
N PRO A 123 -3.03 29.66 -18.72
CA PRO A 123 -3.96 30.76 -18.97
C PRO A 123 -5.41 30.37 -18.70
N ASP A 124 -6.18 31.26 -18.07
CA ASP A 124 -7.59 31.00 -17.70
C ASP A 124 -8.49 30.67 -18.91
N GLU A 125 -8.16 31.16 -20.12
CA GLU A 125 -8.85 30.78 -21.34
C GLU A 125 -8.74 29.26 -21.61
N GLN A 126 -7.55 28.68 -21.38
CA GLN A 126 -7.33 27.24 -21.54
C GLN A 126 -8.05 26.44 -20.46
N VAL A 127 -8.10 26.94 -19.22
CA VAL A 127 -8.86 26.32 -18.12
C VAL A 127 -10.36 26.36 -18.39
N THR A 128 -10.86 27.46 -18.96
CA THR A 128 -12.27 27.60 -19.36
C THR A 128 -12.63 26.62 -20.47
N LYS A 129 -11.76 26.45 -21.48
CA LYS A 129 -11.94 25.42 -22.52
C LYS A 129 -11.87 24.01 -21.96
N ALA A 130 -10.93 23.74 -21.06
CA ALA A 130 -10.82 22.47 -20.35
C ALA A 130 -12.08 22.16 -19.54
N THR A 131 -12.69 23.16 -18.90
CA THR A 131 -13.98 23.00 -18.19
C THR A 131 -15.07 22.51 -19.15
N GLY A 132 -15.20 23.12 -20.34
CA GLY A 132 -16.16 22.69 -21.36
C GLY A 132 -15.91 21.26 -21.85
N GLN A 133 -14.66 20.89 -22.08
CA GLN A 133 -14.28 19.51 -22.45
C GLN A 133 -14.61 18.52 -21.34
N LEU A 134 -14.30 18.85 -20.09
CA LEU A 134 -14.56 17.99 -18.94
C LEU A 134 -16.05 17.83 -18.66
N ARG A 135 -16.88 18.88 -18.85
CA ARG A 135 -18.35 18.75 -18.80
C ARG A 135 -18.88 17.69 -19.77
N LYS A 136 -18.30 17.63 -20.97
CA LYS A 136 -18.64 16.63 -22.00
C LYS A 136 -18.08 15.25 -21.65
N ALA A 137 -16.82 15.17 -21.20
CA ALA A 137 -16.18 13.91 -20.84
C ALA A 137 -16.84 13.24 -19.62
N LEU A 138 -17.32 14.06 -18.68
CA LEU A 138 -18.04 13.63 -17.48
C LEU A 138 -19.54 13.46 -17.72
N ASP A 139 -20.04 13.59 -18.95
CA ASP A 139 -21.43 13.25 -19.27
C ASP A 139 -21.63 11.73 -19.37
N THR A 140 -21.45 11.06 -18.23
CA THR A 140 -21.52 9.60 -18.10
C THR A 140 -22.75 9.18 -17.27
N PRO A 141 -23.19 7.91 -17.36
CA PRO A 141 -24.27 7.40 -16.51
C PRO A 141 -24.01 7.63 -15.01
N GLU A 142 -22.76 7.50 -14.56
CA GLU A 142 -22.37 7.65 -13.17
C GLU A 142 -22.46 9.12 -12.69
N MET A 143 -22.03 10.08 -13.52
CA MET A 143 -22.18 11.50 -13.16
C MET A 143 -23.65 11.94 -13.16
N ARG A 144 -24.48 11.35 -14.04
CA ARG A 144 -25.92 11.61 -14.08
C ARG A 144 -26.66 11.01 -12.89
N SER A 145 -26.22 9.87 -12.36
CA SER A 145 -26.83 9.22 -11.20
C SER A 145 -26.35 9.81 -9.86
N ALA A 146 -25.28 10.60 -9.86
CA ALA A 146 -24.77 11.25 -8.65
C ALA A 146 -25.73 12.30 -8.09
N THR A 147 -25.93 12.26 -6.78
CA THR A 147 -26.65 13.32 -6.04
C THR A 147 -25.83 14.60 -5.94
N ASP A 148 -26.48 15.72 -5.62
CA ASP A 148 -25.79 17.00 -5.40
C ASP A 148 -24.75 16.93 -4.28
N ARG A 149 -25.05 16.20 -3.19
CA ARG A 149 -24.10 15.95 -2.11
C ARG A 149 -22.86 15.20 -2.63
N GLN A 150 -23.05 14.12 -3.38
CA GLN A 150 -21.94 13.33 -3.94
C GLN A 150 -21.08 14.14 -4.92
N LYS A 151 -21.70 15.03 -5.72
CA LYS A 151 -20.96 15.95 -6.58
C LYS A 151 -20.20 17.01 -5.78
N GLN A 152 -20.79 17.52 -4.70
CA GLN A 152 -20.11 18.44 -3.79
C GLN A 152 -18.89 17.78 -3.13
N GLU A 153 -19.02 16.55 -2.61
CA GLU A 153 -17.90 15.78 -2.02
C GLU A 153 -16.74 15.60 -3.02
N VAL A 154 -17.05 15.26 -4.27
CA VAL A 154 -16.03 15.13 -5.32
C VAL A 154 -15.38 16.46 -5.66
N SER A 155 -16.18 17.52 -5.79
CA SER A 155 -15.69 18.89 -6.00
C SER A 155 -14.76 19.32 -4.86
N GLU A 156 -15.13 19.09 -3.61
CA GLU A 156 -14.30 19.42 -2.44
C GLU A 156 -13.04 18.56 -2.38
N THR A 157 -13.11 17.27 -2.72
CA THR A 157 -11.92 16.39 -2.76
C THR A 157 -10.88 16.92 -3.75
N LEU A 158 -11.32 17.30 -4.95
CA LEU A 158 -10.46 17.89 -5.98
C LEU A 158 -9.78 19.17 -5.47
N LEU A 159 -10.57 20.08 -4.93
CA LEU A 159 -10.09 21.39 -4.48
C LEU A 159 -9.21 21.29 -3.23
N LEU A 160 -9.50 20.40 -2.29
CA LEU A 160 -8.68 20.20 -1.10
C LEU A 160 -7.31 19.62 -1.46
N GLN A 161 -7.26 18.69 -2.42
CA GLN A 161 -6.00 18.18 -2.96
C GLN A 161 -5.21 19.27 -3.70
N ALA A 162 -5.87 20.06 -4.55
CA ALA A 162 -5.24 21.19 -5.23
C ALA A 162 -4.72 22.25 -4.25
N GLY A 163 -5.53 22.62 -3.26
CA GLY A 163 -5.16 23.57 -2.22
C GLY A 163 -3.96 23.10 -1.41
N LEU A 164 -3.93 21.81 -1.04
CA LEU A 164 -2.76 21.25 -0.35
C LEU A 164 -1.51 21.28 -1.23
N ALA A 165 -1.62 20.95 -2.52
CA ALA A 165 -0.50 21.04 -3.46
C ALA A 165 0.02 22.49 -3.58
N VAL A 166 -0.87 23.48 -3.59
CA VAL A 166 -0.49 24.90 -3.57
C VAL A 166 0.20 25.28 -2.27
N VAL A 167 -0.30 24.84 -1.12
CA VAL A 167 0.33 25.10 0.19
C VAL A 167 1.72 24.50 0.25
N LEU A 168 1.89 23.27 -0.25
CA LEU A 168 3.20 22.62 -0.35
C LEU A 168 4.15 23.41 -1.27
N ALA A 169 3.68 23.78 -2.46
CA ALA A 169 4.46 24.52 -3.44
C ALA A 169 4.84 25.94 -2.96
N ALA A 170 3.99 26.60 -2.18
CA ALA A 170 4.28 27.92 -1.60
C ALA A 170 5.43 27.87 -0.57
N GLY A 171 5.65 26.71 0.07
CA GLY A 171 6.78 26.46 0.96
C GLY A 171 8.00 25.86 0.27
N ALA A 172 7.99 25.76 -1.06
CA ALA A 172 9.06 25.11 -1.81
C ALA A 172 10.37 25.90 -1.79
N ASN A 173 11.48 25.19 -1.78
CA ASN A 173 12.83 25.69 -2.01
C ASN A 173 13.60 24.70 -2.91
N ASP A 174 14.81 25.07 -3.33
CA ASP A 174 15.63 24.24 -4.23
C ASP A 174 15.89 22.82 -3.67
N GLU A 175 15.83 22.62 -2.35
CA GLU A 175 16.07 21.33 -1.70
C GLU A 175 14.84 20.38 -1.75
N ASN A 176 13.62 20.91 -1.85
CA ASN A 176 12.38 20.12 -1.76
C ASN A 176 11.48 20.21 -3.00
N GLN A 177 11.84 21.02 -4.00
CA GLN A 177 11.05 21.23 -5.22
C GLN A 177 10.72 19.90 -5.92
N ASP A 178 11.71 19.03 -6.14
CA ASP A 178 11.50 17.73 -6.79
C ASP A 178 10.56 16.82 -6.00
N SER A 179 10.61 16.91 -4.67
CA SER A 179 9.72 16.16 -3.79
C SER A 179 8.27 16.62 -3.90
N ILE A 180 8.05 17.92 -4.03
CA ILE A 180 6.72 18.51 -4.24
C ILE A 180 6.19 18.12 -5.62
N VAL A 181 7.02 18.19 -6.66
CA VAL A 181 6.67 17.75 -8.02
C VAL A 181 6.26 16.27 -8.03
N ASN A 182 7.01 15.41 -7.34
CA ASN A 182 6.68 13.99 -7.23
C ASN A 182 5.38 13.75 -6.46
N ALA A 183 5.17 14.46 -5.34
CA ALA A 183 3.93 14.38 -4.58
C ALA A 183 2.71 14.76 -5.45
N VAL A 184 2.80 15.87 -6.20
CA VAL A 184 1.73 16.32 -7.09
C VAL A 184 1.48 15.33 -8.24
N ASN A 185 2.53 14.72 -8.80
CA ASN A 185 2.38 13.67 -9.81
C ASN A 185 1.63 12.46 -9.27
N GLU A 186 1.95 11.98 -8.06
CA GLU A 186 1.26 10.86 -7.43
C GLU A 186 -0.16 11.21 -6.97
N MET A 187 -0.42 12.42 -6.48
CA MET A 187 -1.77 12.92 -6.19
C MET A 187 -2.66 12.89 -7.45
N THR A 188 -2.14 13.42 -8.55
CA THR A 188 -2.87 13.46 -9.83
C THR A 188 -3.12 12.05 -10.36
N LYS A 189 -2.14 11.17 -10.25
CA LYS A 189 -2.24 9.77 -10.65
C LYS A 189 -3.24 8.98 -9.79
N ALA A 190 -3.30 9.24 -8.49
CA ALA A 190 -4.31 8.64 -7.62
C ALA A 190 -5.73 9.13 -7.95
N LEU A 191 -5.85 10.38 -8.40
CA LEU A 191 -7.12 11.02 -8.73
C LEU A 191 -7.69 10.58 -10.08
N ILE A 192 -6.87 10.56 -11.14
CA ILE A 192 -7.32 10.30 -12.51
C ILE A 192 -6.51 9.22 -13.26
N GLY A 193 -5.56 8.55 -12.60
CA GLY A 193 -4.76 7.47 -13.21
C GLY A 193 -3.55 7.92 -14.05
N VAL A 194 -3.30 9.23 -14.16
CA VAL A 194 -2.22 9.82 -14.95
C VAL A 194 -1.47 10.87 -14.13
N GLU A 195 -0.15 10.91 -14.26
CA GLU A 195 0.70 11.93 -13.63
C GLU A 195 0.44 13.32 -14.23
N ALA A 196 0.53 14.37 -13.42
CA ALA A 196 0.38 15.76 -13.90
C ALA A 196 1.39 16.11 -15.00
N SER A 197 2.62 15.58 -14.93
CA SER A 197 3.66 15.74 -15.96
C SER A 197 3.26 15.25 -17.36
N LYS A 198 2.25 14.37 -17.45
CA LYS A 198 1.74 13.78 -18.69
C LYS A 198 0.50 14.50 -19.21
N LEU A 199 -0.05 15.43 -18.45
CA LEU A 199 -1.14 16.29 -18.87
C LEU A 199 -0.58 17.49 -19.63
N SER A 200 -1.36 18.02 -20.57
CA SER A 200 -1.01 19.28 -21.24
C SER A 200 -2.25 20.13 -21.43
N PHE A 201 -2.08 21.45 -21.27
CA PHE A 201 -3.07 22.43 -21.68
C PHE A 201 -2.59 23.10 -22.97
N ASN A 202 -3.51 23.22 -23.92
CA ASN A 202 -3.25 23.84 -25.22
C ASN A 202 -4.43 24.74 -25.61
N ALA A 203 -4.38 25.29 -26.83
CA ALA A 203 -5.42 26.18 -27.34
C ALA A 203 -6.83 25.56 -27.38
N ASP A 204 -6.93 24.22 -27.39
CA ASP A 204 -8.19 23.47 -27.43
C ASP A 204 -8.71 23.10 -26.03
N GLY A 205 -7.87 23.18 -24.99
CA GLY A 205 -8.19 22.86 -23.60
C GLY A 205 -7.18 21.88 -22.98
N ILE A 206 -7.63 20.92 -22.18
CA ILE A 206 -6.80 19.89 -21.56
C ILE A 206 -6.69 18.64 -22.45
N ARG A 207 -5.49 18.07 -22.50
CA ARG A 207 -5.22 16.75 -23.05
C ARG A 207 -4.84 15.79 -21.93
N ILE A 208 -5.70 14.80 -21.72
CA ILE A 208 -5.46 13.67 -20.82
C ILE A 208 -5.15 12.45 -21.71
N PRO A 209 -3.94 11.86 -21.65
CA PRO A 209 -3.62 10.70 -22.46
C PRO A 209 -4.48 9.50 -22.04
N ALA A 210 -4.84 8.68 -23.03
CA ALA A 210 -5.43 7.39 -22.75
C ALA A 210 -4.36 6.46 -22.16
N THR A 211 -4.60 5.89 -21.00
CA THR A 211 -3.71 4.86 -20.45
C THR A 211 -4.02 3.53 -21.12
N ALA A 212 -3.12 3.07 -22.00
CA ALA A 212 -3.16 1.70 -22.53
C ALA A 212 -3.01 0.70 -21.37
N GLY A 213 -4.13 0.16 -20.89
CA GLY A 213 -4.18 -0.72 -19.73
C GLY A 213 -5.19 -0.34 -18.65
N ALA A 214 -5.85 0.82 -18.75
CA ALA A 214 -7.11 1.01 -18.03
C ALA A 214 -8.15 0.14 -18.74
N ALA A 215 -8.34 -1.08 -18.23
CA ALA A 215 -9.48 -1.89 -18.63
C ALA A 215 -10.72 -0.99 -18.54
N PRO A 216 -11.60 -0.98 -19.56
CA PRO A 216 -12.88 -0.28 -19.43
C PRO A 216 -13.50 -0.73 -18.11
N ALA A 217 -14.14 0.19 -17.38
CA ALA A 217 -15.03 -0.20 -16.29
C ALA A 217 -16.00 -1.24 -16.85
N GLN A 218 -15.68 -2.52 -16.65
CA GLN A 218 -16.47 -3.60 -17.20
C GLN A 218 -17.72 -3.71 -16.33
N PRO A 219 -18.87 -4.04 -16.95
CA PRO A 219 -20.13 -4.21 -16.24
C PRO A 219 -19.92 -5.03 -14.98
N THR A 220 -20.55 -4.60 -13.88
CA THR A 220 -20.55 -5.27 -12.59
C THR A 220 -20.78 -6.76 -12.80
N ALA A 221 -19.71 -7.54 -12.67
CA ALA A 221 -19.85 -8.99 -12.62
C ALA A 221 -20.69 -9.28 -11.36
N PRO A 222 -21.76 -10.08 -11.44
CA PRO A 222 -22.49 -10.47 -10.24
C PRO A 222 -21.54 -11.19 -9.29
N ALA A 223 -21.77 -11.08 -7.98
CA ALA A 223 -21.00 -11.80 -6.99
C ALA A 223 -20.98 -13.30 -7.33
N ALA A 224 -19.81 -13.91 -7.40
CA ALA A 224 -19.71 -15.34 -7.62
C ALA A 224 -20.13 -16.08 -6.35
N ALA A 225 -21.01 -17.07 -6.48
CA ALA A 225 -21.26 -18.02 -5.41
C ALA A 225 -20.07 -19.01 -5.38
N GLY A 226 -19.21 -18.89 -4.37
CA GLY A 226 -18.01 -19.73 -4.22
C GLY A 226 -16.74 -19.12 -4.81
N LEU A 227 -15.82 -19.98 -5.26
CA LEU A 227 -14.50 -19.56 -5.75
C LEU A 227 -14.57 -18.77 -7.06
N ALA A 228 -13.54 -17.98 -7.32
CA ALA A 228 -13.40 -17.25 -8.58
C ALA A 228 -13.41 -18.25 -9.75
N PRO A 229 -14.12 -17.97 -10.85
CA PRO A 229 -14.17 -18.88 -12.00
C PRO A 229 -12.77 -19.26 -12.49
N GLY A 230 -12.48 -20.57 -12.45
CA GLY A 230 -11.19 -21.13 -12.86
C GLY A 230 -10.05 -20.98 -11.85
N PHE A 231 -10.30 -20.43 -10.66
CA PHE A 231 -9.36 -20.53 -9.55
C PHE A 231 -9.26 -21.99 -9.10
N VAL A 232 -8.04 -22.52 -9.09
CA VAL A 232 -7.76 -23.86 -8.55
C VAL A 232 -6.61 -23.79 -7.56
N TYR A 233 -6.66 -24.69 -6.58
CA TYR A 233 -5.64 -24.87 -5.55
C TYR A 233 -5.47 -26.36 -5.27
N ALA A 234 -4.33 -26.73 -4.68
CA ALA A 234 -4.07 -28.06 -4.15
C ALA A 234 -3.71 -27.94 -2.68
N ALA A 235 -4.57 -28.48 -1.80
CA ALA A 235 -4.27 -28.54 -0.38
C ALA A 235 -3.10 -29.51 -0.15
N PRO A 236 -2.02 -29.10 0.54
CA PRO A 236 -0.92 -29.99 0.89
C PRO A 236 -1.42 -31.15 1.76
N ALA A 237 -0.78 -32.32 1.65
CA ALA A 237 -1.24 -33.57 2.26
C ALA A 237 -1.30 -33.55 3.79
N ASP A 238 -0.54 -32.66 4.43
CA ASP A 238 -0.46 -32.47 5.87
C ASP A 238 -1.50 -31.48 6.42
N PHE A 239 -2.30 -30.85 5.57
CA PHE A 239 -3.47 -30.07 5.98
C PHE A 239 -4.71 -30.96 6.10
N LYS A 240 -5.37 -30.91 7.27
CA LYS A 240 -6.64 -31.59 7.51
C LYS A 240 -7.80 -30.63 7.29
N LYS A 241 -8.81 -31.05 6.53
CA LYS A 241 -10.03 -30.25 6.33
C LYS A 241 -10.97 -30.41 7.53
N ASN A 242 -11.40 -29.30 8.11
CA ASN A 242 -12.41 -29.23 9.17
C ASN A 242 -13.38 -28.08 8.87
N GLY A 243 -14.60 -28.41 8.46
CA GLY A 243 -15.58 -27.42 7.98
C GLY A 243 -15.03 -26.62 6.78
N ALA A 244 -15.03 -25.30 6.90
CA ALA A 244 -14.48 -24.38 5.89
C ALA A 244 -12.94 -24.25 5.95
N TRP A 245 -12.30 -24.74 7.00
CA TRP A 245 -10.88 -24.56 7.25
C TRP A 245 -10.05 -25.77 6.82
N TYR A 246 -8.86 -25.50 6.31
CA TYR A 246 -7.75 -26.43 6.21
C TYR A 246 -6.78 -26.11 7.34
N ILE A 247 -6.44 -27.10 8.16
CA ILE A 247 -5.67 -26.90 9.40
C ILE A 247 -4.42 -27.77 9.34
N LYS A 248 -3.26 -27.14 9.54
CA LYS A 248 -2.01 -27.83 9.86
C LYS A 248 -1.60 -27.49 11.29
N SER A 249 -1.42 -28.51 12.11
CA SER A 249 -1.03 -28.41 13.51
C SER A 249 0.33 -29.07 13.72
N THR A 250 1.22 -28.40 14.43
CA THR A 250 2.54 -28.92 14.80
C THR A 250 2.69 -28.86 16.33
N VAL A 251 3.25 -29.93 16.90
CA VAL A 251 3.49 -30.01 18.34
C VAL A 251 4.90 -29.50 18.62
N GLU A 252 5.01 -28.37 19.31
CA GLU A 252 6.32 -27.77 19.65
C GLU A 252 6.94 -28.48 20.86
N ASN A 253 6.14 -28.82 21.85
CA ASN A 253 6.57 -29.60 23.00
C ASN A 253 5.48 -30.60 23.44
N ARG A 254 5.81 -31.89 23.41
CA ARG A 254 4.88 -32.98 23.77
C ARG A 254 4.60 -33.08 25.27
N SER A 255 5.47 -32.51 26.12
CA SER A 255 5.33 -32.58 27.57
C SER A 255 4.38 -31.51 28.15
N SER A 256 4.29 -30.35 27.51
CA SER A 256 3.35 -29.26 27.82
C SER A 256 2.11 -29.24 26.90
N ALA A 257 2.09 -30.09 25.86
CA ALA A 257 1.02 -30.13 24.86
C ALA A 257 0.76 -28.74 24.25
N GLU A 258 1.84 -28.16 23.74
CA GLU A 258 1.88 -26.89 23.01
C GLU A 258 1.66 -27.15 21.51
N TYR A 259 0.68 -26.47 20.93
CA TYR A 259 0.28 -26.62 19.54
C TYR A 259 0.35 -25.30 18.80
N THR A 260 1.04 -25.33 17.66
CA THR A 260 1.13 -24.23 16.71
C THR A 260 0.35 -24.60 15.46
N ASN A 261 -0.61 -23.74 15.09
CA ASN A 261 -1.54 -24.02 14.01
C ASN A 261 -1.47 -22.98 12.90
N CYS A 262 -1.58 -23.45 11.66
CA CYS A 262 -1.86 -22.67 10.47
C CYS A 262 -3.20 -23.09 9.89
N LEU A 263 -4.13 -22.16 9.80
CA LEU A 263 -5.48 -22.38 9.28
C LEU A 263 -5.65 -21.58 7.99
N ILE A 264 -6.22 -22.18 6.95
CA ILE A 264 -6.53 -21.51 5.67
C ILE A 264 -7.97 -21.81 5.27
N ARG A 265 -8.71 -20.79 4.83
CA ARG A 265 -10.04 -20.94 4.20
C ARG A 265 -10.22 -19.99 3.03
N PHE A 266 -11.26 -20.26 2.24
CA PHE A 266 -11.59 -19.51 1.04
C PHE A 266 -12.99 -18.89 1.15
N PRO A 267 -13.09 -17.58 1.41
CA PRO A 267 -14.33 -16.83 1.21
C PRO A 267 -14.77 -16.83 -0.26
N ASN A 268 -16.00 -16.35 -0.49
CA ASN A 268 -16.52 -16.17 -1.85
C ASN A 268 -15.67 -15.17 -2.64
N ALA A 269 -15.50 -15.43 -3.93
CA ALA A 269 -14.85 -14.49 -4.82
C ALA A 269 -15.68 -13.23 -5.01
N ILE A 270 -14.96 -12.10 -5.09
CA ILE A 270 -15.57 -10.78 -5.26
C ILE A 270 -15.25 -10.24 -6.65
N PRO A 271 -16.12 -9.44 -7.26
CA PRO A 271 -15.82 -8.77 -8.52
C PRO A 271 -14.56 -7.91 -8.39
N ALA A 272 -13.69 -7.97 -9.40
CA ALA A 272 -12.47 -7.16 -9.46
C ALA A 272 -12.81 -5.69 -9.76
N GLN A 273 -13.27 -4.95 -8.75
CA GLN A 273 -13.72 -3.57 -8.87
C GLN A 273 -13.05 -2.67 -7.84
N GLY A 274 -12.68 -1.47 -8.27
CA GLY A 274 -11.94 -0.51 -7.43
C GLY A 274 -10.50 -0.96 -7.21
N ASN A 275 -9.94 -0.70 -6.03
CA ASN A 275 -8.58 -1.08 -5.68
C ASN A 275 -8.59 -2.13 -4.55
N MET A 276 -7.74 -3.14 -4.70
CA MET A 276 -7.64 -4.30 -3.80
C MET A 276 -7.45 -3.95 -2.33
N GLY A 277 -6.80 -2.84 -2.00
CA GLY A 277 -6.61 -2.39 -0.62
C GLY A 277 -7.92 -2.06 0.10
N ASP A 278 -8.91 -1.49 -0.59
CA ASP A 278 -10.24 -1.26 0.00
C ASP A 278 -10.99 -2.56 0.16
N ALA A 279 -10.94 -3.40 -0.88
CA ALA A 279 -11.59 -4.70 -0.84
C ALA A 279 -11.03 -5.55 0.30
N LEU A 280 -9.72 -5.49 0.55
CA LEU A 280 -9.07 -6.12 1.70
C LEU A 280 -9.59 -5.59 3.03
N ARG A 281 -9.68 -4.27 3.21
CA ARG A 281 -10.20 -3.66 4.45
C ARG A 281 -11.67 -4.02 4.69
N LYS A 282 -12.49 -4.02 3.63
CA LYS A 282 -13.89 -4.45 3.71
C LYS A 282 -14.02 -5.94 4.03
N LEU A 283 -13.19 -6.78 3.42
CA LEU A 283 -13.12 -8.20 3.76
C LEU A 283 -12.69 -8.40 5.22
N TRP A 284 -11.81 -7.56 5.75
CA TRP A 284 -11.42 -7.65 7.16
C TRP A 284 -12.62 -7.51 8.09
N GLU A 285 -13.49 -6.54 7.86
CA GLU A 285 -14.70 -6.32 8.67
C GLU A 285 -15.69 -7.49 8.68
N THR A 286 -15.63 -8.36 7.66
CA THR A 286 -16.57 -9.49 7.50
C THR A 286 -15.95 -10.86 7.73
N GLU A 287 -14.63 -11.01 7.51
CA GLU A 287 -13.96 -12.31 7.50
C GLU A 287 -13.15 -12.61 8.76
N VAL A 288 -12.96 -11.64 9.66
CA VAL A 288 -12.30 -11.86 10.96
C VAL A 288 -13.32 -11.88 12.11
N PRO A 289 -12.96 -12.44 13.28
CA PRO A 289 -13.80 -12.37 14.48
C PRO A 289 -14.13 -10.92 14.88
N ALA A 290 -15.27 -10.73 15.54
CA ALA A 290 -15.79 -9.40 15.87
C ALA A 290 -14.79 -8.55 16.68
N GLU A 291 -14.01 -9.19 17.53
CA GLU A 291 -13.01 -8.59 18.41
C GLU A 291 -11.80 -8.01 17.64
N LEU A 292 -11.59 -8.43 16.39
CA LEU A 292 -10.44 -8.05 15.57
C LEU A 292 -10.79 -7.10 14.42
N LYS A 293 -12.06 -6.70 14.24
CA LYS A 293 -12.50 -5.90 13.08
C LYS A 293 -11.74 -4.57 12.90
N GLU A 294 -11.26 -3.98 13.98
CA GLU A 294 -10.50 -2.71 13.96
C GLU A 294 -8.98 -2.92 14.11
N ARG A 295 -8.49 -4.17 14.08
CA ARG A 295 -7.10 -4.53 14.43
C ARG A 295 -6.23 -4.94 13.25
N TYR A 296 -6.56 -4.51 12.03
CA TYR A 296 -5.69 -4.72 10.88
C TYR A 296 -4.52 -3.73 10.88
N GLY A 297 -3.39 -4.14 10.32
CA GLY A 297 -2.20 -3.31 10.14
C GLY A 297 -2.44 -2.19 9.12
N PRO A 298 -1.80 -1.02 9.27
CA PRO A 298 -2.12 0.17 8.47
C PRO A 298 -1.76 0.01 6.98
N LEU A 299 -0.85 -0.91 6.66
CA LEU A 299 -0.27 -1.07 5.32
C LEU A 299 -0.93 -2.21 4.54
N VAL A 300 -0.99 -2.04 3.22
CA VAL A 300 -1.37 -3.09 2.27
C VAL A 300 -0.11 -3.60 1.57
N TYR A 301 0.13 -4.90 1.70
CA TYR A 301 1.31 -5.56 1.16
C TYR A 301 0.98 -6.25 -0.17
N ARG A 302 2.01 -6.55 -0.96
CA ARG A 302 1.88 -7.17 -2.28
C ARG A 302 2.90 -8.28 -2.44
N ARG A 303 2.50 -9.37 -3.09
CA ARG A 303 3.38 -10.51 -3.43
C ARG A 303 2.83 -11.26 -4.65
N TYR A 304 3.63 -12.20 -5.15
CA TYR A 304 3.14 -13.22 -6.06
C TYR A 304 2.86 -14.55 -5.35
N THR A 305 1.74 -15.17 -5.72
CA THR A 305 1.38 -16.53 -5.29
C THR A 305 1.26 -17.44 -6.51
N GLY A 306 1.45 -18.74 -6.29
CA GLY A 306 1.33 -19.76 -7.34
C GLY A 306 1.97 -19.42 -8.69
N GLN A 307 1.18 -19.43 -9.77
CA GLN A 307 1.62 -19.08 -11.14
C GLN A 307 1.76 -17.56 -11.33
N LYS A 308 2.56 -16.90 -10.49
CA LYS A 308 2.79 -15.43 -10.58
C LYS A 308 1.48 -14.63 -10.52
N LEU A 309 0.55 -15.07 -9.68
CA LEU A 309 -0.73 -14.39 -9.46
C LEU A 309 -0.53 -13.20 -8.53
N LEU A 310 -0.81 -11.99 -9.01
CA LEU A 310 -0.70 -10.80 -8.17
C LEU A 310 -1.61 -10.95 -6.96
N THR A 311 -1.05 -10.82 -5.78
CA THR A 311 -1.77 -10.99 -4.53
C THR A 311 -1.47 -9.80 -3.64
N GLN A 312 -2.51 -9.14 -3.14
CA GLN A 312 -2.36 -8.14 -2.07
C GLN A 312 -2.83 -8.74 -0.76
N PHE A 313 -2.31 -8.27 0.36
CA PHE A 313 -2.75 -8.75 1.67
C PHE A 313 -2.62 -7.70 2.76
N ILE A 314 -3.42 -7.90 3.80
CA ILE A 314 -3.32 -7.23 5.09
C ILE A 314 -3.33 -8.29 6.18
N PHE A 315 -2.76 -7.97 7.33
CA PHE A 315 -2.77 -8.84 8.49
C PHE A 315 -3.01 -8.02 9.75
N GLY A 316 -3.30 -8.69 10.85
CA GLY A 316 -3.60 -8.08 12.13
C GLY A 316 -3.64 -9.15 13.20
N SER A 317 -3.50 -8.74 14.46
CA SER A 317 -3.52 -9.65 15.59
C SER A 317 -4.43 -9.16 16.70
N GLY A 318 -4.95 -10.10 17.47
CA GLY A 318 -5.70 -9.77 18.66
C GLY A 318 -6.21 -11.03 19.35
N LYS A 319 -6.61 -10.84 20.61
CA LYS A 319 -7.16 -11.90 21.44
C LYS A 319 -8.62 -12.15 21.07
N GLU A 320 -8.90 -13.35 20.58
CA GLU A 320 -10.27 -13.84 20.36
C GLU A 320 -10.93 -14.21 21.69
N ASN A 321 -12.27 -14.16 21.72
CA ASN A 321 -13.02 -14.66 22.85
C ASN A 321 -12.75 -16.17 23.09
N GLY A 322 -12.46 -16.54 24.33
CA GLY A 322 -12.16 -17.92 24.71
C GLY A 322 -10.71 -18.37 24.41
N ARG A 323 -9.88 -17.57 23.74
CA ARG A 323 -8.44 -17.85 23.59
C ARG A 323 -7.62 -17.22 24.70
N ARG A 324 -6.49 -17.85 25.03
CA ARG A 324 -5.52 -17.34 26.02
C ARG A 324 -4.54 -16.34 25.39
N THR A 325 -4.11 -16.62 24.17
CA THR A 325 -3.16 -15.85 23.36
C THR A 325 -3.85 -15.17 22.17
N ASP A 326 -3.14 -14.24 21.53
CA ASP A 326 -3.61 -13.60 20.31
C ASP A 326 -3.71 -14.61 19.16
N THR A 327 -4.64 -14.39 18.24
CA THR A 327 -4.62 -15.00 16.90
C THR A 327 -4.09 -13.97 15.92
N VAL A 328 -3.25 -14.40 14.99
CA VAL A 328 -2.86 -13.57 13.83
C VAL A 328 -3.69 -13.96 12.63
N PHE A 329 -4.40 -13.01 12.03
CA PHE A 329 -5.11 -13.20 10.77
C PHE A 329 -4.36 -12.51 9.64
N THR A 330 -4.36 -13.15 8.48
CA THR A 330 -3.95 -12.54 7.21
C THR A 330 -5.02 -12.79 6.18
N ILE A 331 -5.46 -11.73 5.50
CA ILE A 331 -6.36 -11.84 4.36
C ILE A 331 -5.55 -11.53 3.11
N PHE A 332 -5.44 -12.51 2.23
CA PHE A 332 -4.92 -12.35 0.89
C PHE A 332 -6.08 -12.12 -0.09
N LEU A 333 -5.79 -11.34 -1.12
CA LEU A 333 -6.69 -11.11 -2.23
C LEU A 333 -5.92 -11.39 -3.52
N VAL A 334 -6.20 -12.54 -4.12
CA VAL A 334 -5.52 -13.06 -5.30
C VAL A 334 -6.26 -12.59 -6.55
N ASP A 335 -5.52 -12.02 -7.50
CA ASP A 335 -6.12 -11.51 -8.73
C ASP A 335 -6.32 -12.60 -9.77
N CYS A 336 -7.59 -12.84 -10.13
CA CYS A 336 -8.02 -13.79 -11.15
C CYS A 336 -8.68 -13.10 -12.35
N GLY A 337 -8.31 -11.84 -12.61
CA GLY A 337 -8.78 -11.05 -13.73
C GLY A 337 -10.12 -10.38 -13.43
N ARG A 338 -11.23 -11.03 -13.77
CA ARG A 338 -12.58 -10.46 -13.55
C ARG A 338 -13.04 -10.55 -12.09
N TYR A 339 -12.41 -11.43 -11.33
CA TYR A 339 -12.71 -11.65 -9.92
C TYR A 339 -11.41 -11.62 -9.13
N TRP A 340 -11.52 -11.20 -7.87
CA TRP A 340 -10.50 -11.43 -6.88
C TRP A 340 -10.94 -12.58 -5.98
N GLN A 341 -10.02 -13.49 -5.69
CA GLN A 341 -10.22 -14.61 -4.78
C GLN A 341 -9.65 -14.26 -3.40
N PRO A 342 -10.49 -14.07 -2.37
CA PRO A 342 -10.01 -13.93 -1.00
C PRO A 342 -9.46 -15.25 -0.48
N VAL A 343 -8.42 -15.19 0.34
CA VAL A 343 -7.89 -16.32 1.11
C VAL A 343 -7.64 -15.82 2.53
N VAL A 344 -8.24 -16.46 3.51
CA VAL A 344 -8.08 -16.09 4.92
C VAL A 344 -7.18 -17.11 5.57
N MET A 345 -6.11 -16.63 6.17
CA MET A 345 -5.18 -17.41 6.95
C MET A 345 -5.27 -16.99 8.42
N ALA A 346 -5.25 -17.95 9.35
CA ALA A 346 -5.18 -17.69 10.78
C ALA A 346 -4.03 -18.49 11.40
N GLN A 347 -3.33 -17.89 12.35
CA GLN A 347 -2.24 -18.51 13.08
C GLN A 347 -2.56 -18.48 14.56
N THR A 348 -2.54 -19.66 15.18
CA THR A 348 -2.92 -19.80 16.58
C THR A 348 -1.89 -20.61 17.34
N TYR A 349 -1.73 -20.26 18.61
CA TYR A 349 -0.90 -20.98 19.56
C TYR A 349 -1.76 -21.41 20.74
N GLU A 350 -1.64 -22.67 21.14
CA GLU A 350 -2.40 -23.24 22.25
C GLU A 350 -1.44 -23.95 23.19
N ASP A 351 -1.39 -23.50 24.45
CA ASP A 351 -0.69 -24.16 25.54
C ASP A 351 -1.71 -24.66 26.57
N THR A 352 -1.75 -25.98 26.78
CA THR A 352 -2.65 -26.63 27.74
C THR A 352 -2.00 -26.83 29.12
N GLY A 353 -0.76 -26.37 29.29
CA GLY A 353 -0.04 -26.34 30.55
C GLY A 353 -0.65 -25.42 31.60
N SER A 354 -0.32 -25.72 32.87
CA SER A 354 -0.74 -24.97 34.06
C SER A 354 0.13 -23.74 34.35
N PHE A 355 1.25 -23.59 33.65
CA PHE A 355 2.18 -22.47 33.83
C PHE A 355 1.91 -21.37 32.80
N LEU A 356 1.48 -20.19 33.26
CA LEU A 356 0.98 -19.11 32.39
C LEU A 356 2.05 -18.08 31.98
N ALA A 357 3.20 -18.06 32.67
CA ALA A 357 4.18 -16.99 32.48
C ALA A 357 4.99 -17.21 31.19
N GLY A 358 4.89 -16.27 30.25
CA GLY A 358 5.61 -16.31 28.98
C GLY A 358 4.82 -16.86 27.80
N GLU A 359 3.58 -17.31 27.98
CA GLU A 359 2.74 -17.89 26.91
C GLU A 359 2.56 -16.94 25.72
N SER A 360 2.32 -15.64 25.96
CA SER A 360 2.23 -14.63 24.90
C SER A 360 3.55 -14.44 24.15
N MET A 361 4.68 -14.65 24.82
CA MET A 361 6.00 -14.58 24.20
C MET A 361 6.26 -15.83 23.35
N SER A 362 5.96 -17.02 23.86
CA SER A 362 6.03 -18.28 23.08
C SER A 362 5.17 -18.19 21.83
N ALA A 363 3.91 -17.76 21.97
CA ALA A 363 3.01 -17.55 20.85
C ALA A 363 3.62 -16.63 19.76
N SER A 364 4.26 -15.54 20.17
CA SER A 364 4.90 -14.61 19.23
C SER A 364 6.04 -15.23 18.42
N PHE A 365 6.76 -16.20 18.97
CA PHE A 365 7.79 -16.94 18.23
C PHE A 365 7.17 -17.99 17.30
N SER A 366 6.20 -18.76 17.79
CA SER A 366 5.49 -19.79 17.02
C SER A 366 4.75 -19.23 15.79
N PHE A 367 4.35 -17.96 15.83
CA PHE A 367 3.74 -17.31 14.70
C PHE A 367 4.68 -17.09 13.52
N ASN A 368 6.00 -17.04 13.71
CA ASN A 368 6.91 -16.97 12.55
C ASN A 368 7.03 -18.35 11.85
N ASP A 369 6.95 -19.43 12.63
CA ASP A 369 7.06 -20.80 12.09
C ASP A 369 5.77 -21.26 11.40
N SER A 370 4.61 -20.97 11.99
CA SER A 370 3.30 -21.44 11.47
C SER A 370 2.99 -20.93 10.07
N VAL A 371 3.39 -19.72 9.72
CA VAL A 371 3.13 -19.13 8.40
C VAL A 371 3.94 -19.80 7.29
N MET A 372 5.11 -20.38 7.60
CA MET A 372 5.85 -21.19 6.62
C MET A 372 5.05 -22.40 6.16
N TYR A 373 4.09 -22.86 6.97
CA TYR A 373 3.18 -23.93 6.58
C TYR A 373 2.18 -23.52 5.50
N ALA A 374 1.89 -22.23 5.36
CA ALA A 374 0.98 -21.73 4.33
C ALA A 374 1.62 -21.70 2.94
N GLU A 375 2.96 -21.60 2.84
CA GLU A 375 3.65 -21.39 1.56
C GLU A 375 3.38 -22.47 0.51
N PRO A 376 3.44 -23.79 0.81
CA PRO A 376 3.07 -24.82 -0.17
C PRO A 376 1.62 -24.67 -0.66
N PHE A 377 0.72 -24.21 0.22
CA PHE A 377 -0.67 -23.95 -0.09
C PHE A 377 -0.80 -22.78 -1.08
N LEU A 378 -0.17 -21.63 -0.76
CA LEU A 378 -0.18 -20.44 -1.61
C LEU A 378 0.52 -20.67 -2.96
N ALA A 379 1.57 -21.48 -2.99
CA ALA A 379 2.28 -21.88 -4.21
C ALA A 379 1.42 -22.76 -5.15
N SER A 380 0.34 -23.35 -4.65
CA SER A 380 -0.56 -24.18 -5.46
C SER A 380 -1.57 -23.37 -6.29
N PHE A 381 -1.75 -22.07 -6.02
CA PHE A 381 -2.82 -21.27 -6.61
C PHE A 381 -2.65 -21.06 -8.11
N ARG A 382 -3.74 -21.19 -8.87
CA ARG A 382 -3.78 -20.97 -10.32
C ARG A 382 -5.06 -20.25 -10.70
N CYS A 383 -4.97 -19.36 -11.68
CA CYS A 383 -6.12 -18.69 -12.29
C CYS A 383 -5.99 -18.61 -13.81
N PRO A 384 -7.09 -18.52 -14.58
CA PRO A 384 -7.04 -18.55 -16.04
C PRO A 384 -6.35 -17.31 -16.62
N GLY A 385 -5.46 -17.52 -17.58
CA GLY A 385 -5.03 -16.49 -18.53
C GLY A 385 -3.97 -15.49 -18.07
N GLN A 386 -3.18 -15.76 -17.03
CA GLN A 386 -2.17 -14.78 -16.57
C GLN A 386 -0.83 -15.38 -16.11
N GLU A 387 0.23 -15.03 -16.82
CA GLU A 387 1.52 -14.67 -16.20
C GLU A 387 1.57 -13.14 -16.19
N ARG A 388 1.63 -12.52 -15.01
CA ARG A 388 1.79 -11.07 -14.90
C ARG A 388 3.28 -10.69 -14.93
N ALA A 389 3.57 -9.49 -15.44
CA ALA A 389 4.92 -8.94 -15.48
C ALA A 389 5.54 -8.86 -14.07
N SER A 390 6.87 -8.95 -13.98
CA SER A 390 7.60 -8.88 -12.70
C SER A 390 7.16 -7.67 -11.86
N LEU A 391 7.02 -7.87 -10.55
CA LEU A 391 6.60 -6.83 -9.59
C LEU A 391 7.64 -5.71 -9.50
N VAL A 392 8.89 -6.05 -9.85
CA VAL A 392 10.05 -5.18 -9.75
C VAL A 392 10.89 -5.32 -11.03
N ASP A 393 11.26 -4.19 -11.61
CA ASP A 393 12.24 -4.14 -12.69
C ASP A 393 13.63 -4.49 -12.13
N LYS A 394 14.32 -5.43 -12.79
CA LYS A 394 15.70 -5.80 -12.46
C LYS A 394 16.61 -4.57 -12.44
N ALA A 395 16.41 -3.60 -13.34
CA ALA A 395 17.20 -2.37 -13.38
C ALA A 395 16.99 -1.51 -12.13
N ALA A 396 15.76 -1.49 -11.58
CA ALA A 396 15.45 -0.72 -10.38
C ALA A 396 16.21 -1.25 -9.14
N MET A 397 16.46 -2.56 -9.08
CA MET A 397 17.16 -3.21 -7.97
C MET A 397 18.67 -2.99 -7.94
N VAL A 398 19.28 -2.54 -9.04
CA VAL A 398 20.73 -2.30 -9.11
C VAL A 398 21.12 -1.21 -8.10
N GLY A 399 22.08 -1.51 -7.23
CA GLY A 399 22.51 -0.59 -6.17
C GLY A 399 23.45 -1.22 -5.14
N ASP A 400 24.04 -0.33 -4.34
CA ASP A 400 24.95 -0.65 -3.24
C ASP A 400 24.19 -0.42 -1.94
N TYR A 401 23.67 -1.48 -1.33
CA TYR A 401 22.79 -1.38 -0.18
C TYR A 401 23.49 -1.74 1.13
N HIS A 402 23.09 -1.05 2.19
CA HIS A 402 23.46 -1.29 3.57
C HIS A 402 22.22 -1.71 4.36
N PHE A 403 22.38 -2.62 5.31
CA PHE A 403 21.31 -3.08 6.18
C PHE A 403 21.86 -3.33 7.59
N GLY A 404 20.98 -3.27 8.59
CA GLY A 404 21.34 -3.59 9.96
C GLY A 404 20.19 -3.39 10.93
N SER A 405 20.25 -4.11 12.04
CA SER A 405 19.27 -4.03 13.12
C SER A 405 19.91 -4.42 14.45
N GLY A 406 19.20 -4.15 15.54
CA GLY A 406 19.59 -4.57 16.87
C GLY A 406 18.40 -4.61 17.82
N ALA A 407 18.46 -5.54 18.77
CA ALA A 407 17.47 -5.71 19.82
C ALA A 407 18.13 -6.15 21.12
N SER A 408 17.49 -5.84 22.24
CA SER A 408 17.89 -6.33 23.56
C SER A 408 16.66 -6.78 24.35
N ALA A 409 16.80 -7.87 25.09
CA ALA A 409 15.79 -8.36 26.02
C ALA A 409 16.41 -8.49 27.42
N SER A 410 15.69 -8.01 28.43
CA SER A 410 16.05 -8.19 29.84
C SER A 410 15.15 -9.27 30.43
N TRP A 411 15.78 -10.25 31.05
CA TRP A 411 15.13 -11.39 31.69
C TRP A 411 15.24 -11.21 33.18
N ILE A 412 14.13 -11.42 33.90
CA ILE A 412 14.09 -11.42 35.35
C ILE A 412 13.47 -12.75 35.77
N ASN A 413 14.22 -13.54 36.54
CA ASN A 413 13.68 -14.73 37.18
C ASN A 413 12.73 -14.26 38.29
N THR A 414 11.43 -14.54 38.13
CA THR A 414 10.38 -14.08 39.06
C THR A 414 10.48 -14.73 40.45
N TYR A 415 11.17 -15.85 40.58
CA TYR A 415 11.34 -16.57 41.85
C TYR A 415 12.59 -16.15 42.62
N THR A 416 13.67 -15.79 41.92
CA THR A 416 14.96 -15.45 42.54
C THR A 416 15.34 -13.98 42.43
N GLY A 417 14.62 -13.20 41.62
CA GLY A 417 14.97 -11.81 41.29
C GLY A 417 16.22 -11.67 40.43
N SER A 418 16.88 -12.78 40.06
CA SER A 418 18.08 -12.76 39.21
C SER A 418 17.74 -12.22 37.83
N SER A 419 18.50 -11.24 37.35
CA SER A 419 18.32 -10.66 36.02
C SER A 419 19.51 -10.90 35.11
N PHE A 420 19.26 -11.12 33.82
CA PHE A 420 20.30 -11.11 32.78
C PHE A 420 19.77 -10.44 31.51
N MET A 421 20.66 -9.85 30.72
CA MET A 421 20.30 -9.20 29.46
C MET A 421 20.95 -9.92 28.29
N THR A 422 20.14 -10.18 27.27
CA THR A 422 20.59 -10.68 25.97
C THR A 422 20.49 -9.56 24.94
N ALA A 423 21.51 -9.40 24.11
CA ALA A 423 21.52 -8.45 23.00
C ALA A 423 21.84 -9.17 21.70
N VAL A 424 21.24 -8.68 20.61
CA VAL A 424 21.54 -9.08 19.24
C VAL A 424 21.74 -7.80 18.43
N SER A 425 22.80 -7.73 17.65
CA SER A 425 23.03 -6.67 16.68
C SER A 425 23.67 -7.28 15.43
N TYR A 426 23.28 -6.78 14.26
CA TYR A 426 23.88 -7.21 13.00
C TYR A 426 23.76 -6.13 11.95
N GLY A 427 24.59 -6.26 10.92
CA GLY A 427 24.52 -5.44 9.74
C GLY A 427 25.41 -5.96 8.63
N GLY A 428 25.32 -5.31 7.48
CA GLY A 428 26.02 -5.78 6.31
C GLY A 428 25.77 -4.93 5.07
N ASP A 429 26.29 -5.44 3.97
CA ASP A 429 26.23 -4.82 2.65
C ASP A 429 25.74 -5.83 1.62
N LEU A 430 24.88 -5.39 0.70
CA LEU A 430 24.45 -6.13 -0.48
C LEU A 430 24.63 -5.25 -1.72
N PHE A 431 25.48 -5.69 -2.64
CA PHE A 431 25.77 -4.98 -3.88
C PHE A 431 25.16 -5.76 -5.06
N LEU A 432 24.18 -5.19 -5.75
CA LEU A 432 23.53 -5.79 -6.93
C LEU A 432 23.95 -5.01 -8.18
N LYS A 433 24.72 -5.63 -9.08
CA LYS A 433 25.22 -4.97 -10.30
C LYS A 433 24.33 -5.24 -11.52
N ALA A 434 24.31 -4.28 -12.45
CA ALA A 434 23.54 -4.36 -13.69
C ALA A 434 23.92 -5.56 -14.59
N ASP A 435 25.17 -6.00 -14.54
CA ASP A 435 25.67 -7.18 -15.26
C ASP A 435 25.14 -8.52 -14.69
N GLY A 436 24.39 -8.49 -13.58
CA GLY A 436 23.85 -9.67 -12.89
C GLY A 436 24.82 -10.31 -11.89
N THR A 437 25.92 -9.66 -11.53
CA THR A 437 26.81 -10.08 -10.43
C THR A 437 26.43 -9.42 -9.10
N TYR A 438 26.71 -10.10 -7.99
CA TYR A 438 26.50 -9.54 -6.65
C TYR A 438 27.69 -9.75 -5.72
N SER A 439 27.79 -8.92 -4.69
CA SER A 439 28.60 -9.19 -3.50
C SER A 439 27.81 -8.93 -2.22
N TYR A 440 28.10 -9.70 -1.18
CA TYR A 440 27.39 -9.68 0.10
C TYR A 440 28.39 -9.72 1.25
N ARG A 441 28.13 -8.96 2.30
CA ARG A 441 28.86 -8.98 3.58
C ARG A 441 27.86 -8.92 4.73
N PHE A 442 28.16 -9.64 5.79
CA PHE A 442 27.36 -9.65 7.01
C PHE A 442 28.27 -9.78 8.22
N ALA A 443 27.92 -9.08 9.29
CA ALA A 443 28.51 -9.21 10.62
C ALA A 443 27.41 -9.16 11.67
N SER A 444 27.56 -9.95 12.74
CA SER A 444 26.64 -9.97 13.86
C SER A 444 27.36 -10.13 15.19
N ALA A 445 26.69 -9.68 16.25
CA ALA A 445 27.02 -9.95 17.63
C ALA A 445 25.74 -10.37 18.35
N SER A 446 25.75 -11.53 19.01
CA SER A 446 24.60 -12.02 19.78
C SER A 446 25.03 -12.70 21.07
N GLY A 447 24.22 -12.60 22.12
CA GLY A 447 24.43 -13.33 23.37
C GLY A 447 24.19 -12.49 24.61
N VAL A 448 24.62 -13.02 25.76
CA VAL A 448 24.52 -12.34 27.06
C VAL A 448 25.61 -11.28 27.17
N VAL A 449 25.30 -10.15 27.82
CA VAL A 449 26.32 -9.13 28.13
C VAL A 449 27.47 -9.76 28.91
N GLY A 450 28.68 -9.66 28.37
CA GLY A 450 29.90 -10.29 28.92
C GLY A 450 30.25 -11.66 28.31
N ALA A 451 29.38 -12.24 27.48
CA ALA A 451 29.60 -13.51 26.78
C ALA A 451 29.02 -13.47 25.34
N GLN A 452 29.34 -12.41 24.59
CA GLN A 452 28.86 -12.23 23.22
C GLN A 452 29.60 -13.14 22.23
N THR A 453 28.85 -13.68 21.28
CA THR A 453 29.36 -14.44 20.13
C THR A 453 29.30 -13.55 18.90
N PHE A 454 30.34 -13.57 18.07
CA PHE A 454 30.42 -12.81 16.83
C PHE A 454 30.27 -13.72 15.62
N GLY A 455 29.44 -13.30 14.67
CA GLY A 455 29.25 -13.97 13.39
C GLY A 455 29.73 -13.08 12.24
N SER A 456 30.20 -13.69 11.15
CA SER A 456 30.49 -12.98 9.92
C SER A 456 30.31 -13.86 8.70
N GLU A 457 29.77 -13.30 7.63
CA GLU A 457 29.63 -13.99 6.35
C GLU A 457 30.03 -13.07 5.19
N ASN A 458 30.48 -13.68 4.09
CA ASN A 458 30.65 -12.99 2.82
C ASN A 458 30.33 -13.91 1.64
N ALA A 459 29.91 -13.30 0.53
CA ALA A 459 29.66 -14.02 -0.71
C ALA A 459 29.88 -13.13 -1.93
N LYS A 460 30.24 -13.74 -3.05
CA LYS A 460 30.15 -13.15 -4.39
C LYS A 460 29.51 -14.17 -5.32
N GLY A 461 28.78 -13.71 -6.33
CA GLY A 461 28.17 -14.63 -7.28
C GLY A 461 27.28 -13.96 -8.32
N ARG A 462 26.26 -14.70 -8.77
CA ARG A 462 25.25 -14.23 -9.72
C ARG A 462 23.94 -13.99 -9.02
N TRP A 463 23.19 -12.99 -9.48
CA TRP A 463 21.83 -12.75 -9.01
C TRP A 463 20.83 -12.71 -10.16
N SER A 464 19.61 -13.14 -9.86
CA SER A 464 18.46 -13.04 -10.74
C SER A 464 17.23 -12.60 -9.93
N VAL A 465 16.27 -12.02 -10.62
CA VAL A 465 14.95 -11.76 -10.05
C VAL A 465 13.90 -12.28 -11.02
N GLU A 466 12.95 -13.06 -10.50
CA GLU A 466 11.80 -13.54 -11.24
C GLU A 466 10.53 -13.28 -10.42
N GLY A 467 9.59 -12.48 -10.95
CA GLY A 467 8.41 -12.06 -10.20
C GLY A 467 8.79 -11.13 -9.04
N ASP A 468 8.73 -11.65 -7.82
CA ASP A 468 9.14 -11.03 -6.56
C ASP A 468 10.27 -11.82 -5.87
N LEU A 469 10.87 -12.81 -6.53
CA LEU A 469 11.89 -13.67 -5.94
C LEU A 469 13.28 -13.27 -6.42
N LEU A 470 14.07 -12.65 -5.53
CA LEU A 470 15.50 -12.43 -5.71
C LEU A 470 16.24 -13.72 -5.36
N THR A 471 17.04 -14.24 -6.27
CA THR A 471 17.91 -15.40 -6.04
C THR A 471 19.37 -14.97 -6.15
N LEU A 472 20.15 -15.27 -5.11
CA LEU A 472 21.59 -15.06 -5.03
C LEU A 472 22.29 -16.42 -5.08
N THR A 473 23.01 -16.68 -6.18
CA THR A 473 23.75 -17.92 -6.41
C THR A 473 25.24 -17.65 -6.16
N PRO A 474 25.79 -18.08 -5.01
CA PRO A 474 27.19 -17.82 -4.69
C PRO A 474 28.13 -18.62 -5.60
N THR A 475 29.25 -18.02 -5.95
CA THR A 475 30.38 -18.66 -6.65
C THR A 475 31.66 -18.65 -5.82
N SER A 476 31.74 -17.78 -4.80
CA SER A 476 32.86 -17.71 -3.85
C SER A 476 32.44 -17.02 -2.56
N GLY A 477 33.22 -17.22 -1.49
CA GLY A 477 32.99 -16.65 -0.16
C GLY A 477 32.71 -17.73 0.90
N THR A 478 32.26 -17.32 2.08
CA THR A 478 31.91 -18.23 3.17
C THR A 478 30.51 -18.82 3.01
N VAL A 479 29.62 -18.14 2.29
CA VAL A 479 28.28 -18.65 1.95
C VAL A 479 28.36 -19.49 0.68
N THR A 480 28.01 -20.77 0.78
CA THR A 480 28.05 -21.73 -0.34
C THR A 480 26.68 -22.11 -0.87
N GLY A 481 25.62 -21.91 -0.09
CA GLY A 481 24.24 -22.20 -0.48
C GLY A 481 23.56 -21.05 -1.22
N VAL A 482 22.66 -21.38 -2.16
CA VAL A 482 21.78 -20.39 -2.80
C VAL A 482 20.94 -19.69 -1.74
N ARG A 483 20.93 -18.35 -1.76
CA ARG A 483 20.04 -17.54 -0.93
C ARG A 483 18.92 -17.00 -1.78
N GLN A 484 17.74 -16.92 -1.19
CA GLN A 484 16.58 -16.40 -1.87
C GLN A 484 15.82 -15.45 -0.95
N TYR A 485 15.35 -14.35 -1.51
CA TYR A 485 14.63 -13.30 -0.82
C TYR A 485 13.36 -12.97 -1.60
N ARG A 486 12.26 -12.69 -0.89
CA ARG A 486 11.11 -12.03 -1.48
C ARG A 486 11.33 -10.53 -1.48
N VAL A 487 11.12 -9.89 -2.62
CA VAL A 487 11.20 -8.44 -2.78
C VAL A 487 9.83 -7.86 -2.45
N ALA A 488 9.72 -7.27 -1.25
CA ALA A 488 8.49 -6.65 -0.78
C ALA A 488 8.30 -5.22 -1.33
N GLY A 489 9.39 -4.56 -1.73
CA GLY A 489 9.33 -3.24 -2.35
C GLY A 489 10.68 -2.73 -2.82
N VAL A 490 10.65 -1.87 -3.83
CA VAL A 490 11.78 -1.05 -4.26
C VAL A 490 11.28 0.38 -4.39
N THR A 491 12.01 1.31 -3.80
CA THR A 491 11.76 2.75 -3.93
C THR A 491 13.08 3.43 -4.24
N GLN A 492 13.05 4.33 -5.21
CA GLN A 492 14.12 5.29 -5.43
C GLN A 492 13.61 6.65 -4.95
N PHE A 493 14.35 7.26 -4.04
CA PHE A 493 14.10 8.60 -3.54
C PHE A 493 14.66 9.65 -4.51
N ALA A 494 14.18 10.88 -4.39
CA ALA A 494 14.53 11.97 -5.30
C ALA A 494 16.04 12.31 -5.30
N ASP A 495 16.73 12.07 -4.19
CA ASP A 495 18.18 12.23 -4.04
C ASP A 495 19.00 11.12 -4.72
N GLY A 496 18.34 10.19 -5.41
CA GLY A 496 18.95 9.04 -6.07
C GLY A 496 19.19 7.85 -5.15
N ASN A 497 18.94 7.98 -3.83
CA ASN A 497 19.04 6.85 -2.91
C ASN A 497 17.93 5.84 -3.17
N LYS A 498 18.20 4.58 -2.87
CA LYS A 498 17.23 3.49 -3.00
C LYS A 498 17.00 2.80 -1.68
N SER A 499 15.75 2.42 -1.44
CA SER A 499 15.36 1.45 -0.44
C SER A 499 14.83 0.20 -1.12
N LEU A 500 15.37 -0.94 -0.73
CA LEU A 500 15.00 -2.27 -1.16
C LEU A 500 14.54 -3.02 0.08
N VAL A 501 13.30 -3.51 0.08
CA VAL A 501 12.78 -4.32 1.19
C VAL A 501 12.85 -5.78 0.79
N LEU A 502 13.75 -6.53 1.45
CA LEU A 502 13.94 -7.95 1.25
C LEU A 502 13.45 -8.71 2.48
N LEU A 503 12.64 -9.73 2.25
CA LEU A 503 12.25 -10.70 3.27
C LEU A 503 13.02 -11.99 2.97
N GLU A 504 13.83 -12.47 3.92
CA GLU A 504 14.52 -13.75 3.75
C GLU A 504 13.48 -14.85 3.57
N LEU A 505 13.72 -15.89 2.75
CA LEU A 505 12.72 -16.97 2.59
C LEU A 505 12.47 -17.79 3.87
N ARG A 506 13.26 -17.55 4.93
CA ARG A 506 13.00 -18.03 6.29
C ARG A 506 12.06 -17.11 7.06
N ASP A 507 12.05 -15.83 6.72
CA ASP A 507 11.08 -14.87 7.22
C ASP A 507 9.82 -14.95 6.35
N PRO A 508 8.66 -15.15 6.98
CA PRO A 508 7.46 -15.34 6.23
C PRO A 508 7.10 -14.10 5.41
N PRO A 509 6.59 -14.27 4.19
CA PRO A 509 6.09 -13.18 3.36
C PRO A 509 4.87 -12.45 3.93
N ILE A 510 4.40 -12.83 5.12
CA ILE A 510 3.47 -12.07 5.94
C ILE A 510 4.32 -11.43 7.04
N PRO A 511 4.85 -10.22 6.83
CA PRO A 511 5.61 -9.57 7.87
C PRO A 511 4.66 -9.28 9.01
N GLN A 512 4.64 -10.06 10.09
CA GLN A 512 3.73 -9.79 11.23
C GLN A 512 3.98 -8.43 11.88
N LYS A 513 5.16 -7.85 11.60
CA LYS A 513 5.51 -6.46 11.84
C LYS A 513 6.45 -5.98 10.73
N VAL A 514 6.14 -4.87 10.07
CA VAL A 514 7.16 -4.03 9.40
C VAL A 514 7.66 -3.01 10.41
N SER A 515 8.25 -3.52 11.48
CA SER A 515 8.92 -2.72 12.51
C SER A 515 10.38 -3.12 12.71
N ASP A 516 10.85 -4.16 12.01
CA ASP A 516 12.24 -4.57 12.06
C ASP A 516 12.99 -3.95 10.87
N GLY A 517 13.92 -3.03 11.18
CA GLY A 517 14.78 -2.38 10.20
C GLY A 517 15.69 -3.37 9.44
N SER A 518 15.76 -4.62 9.89
CA SER A 518 16.52 -5.72 9.30
C SER A 518 16.18 -6.06 7.85
N ASN A 519 14.92 -5.85 7.48
CA ASN A 519 14.41 -6.16 6.15
C ASN A 519 14.58 -5.00 5.17
N VAL A 520 15.08 -3.85 5.65
CA VAL A 520 15.24 -2.63 4.85
C VAL A 520 16.71 -2.45 4.48
N TYR A 521 16.97 -2.54 3.18
CA TYR A 521 18.27 -2.38 2.56
C TYR A 521 18.30 -1.01 1.90
N THR A 522 19.20 -0.13 2.33
CA THR A 522 19.24 1.28 1.91
C THR A 522 20.58 1.63 1.28
N THR A 523 20.60 2.39 0.18
CA THR A 523 21.85 2.90 -0.40
C THR A 523 22.43 4.07 0.38
N LYS A 524 21.63 4.66 1.28
CA LYS A 524 22.12 5.59 2.28
C LYS A 524 22.62 4.80 3.48
N LYS A 525 23.80 5.13 4.00
CA LYS A 525 24.33 4.55 5.24
C LYS A 525 23.36 4.86 6.39
N ALA A 526 22.98 3.84 7.16
CA ALA A 526 22.22 4.06 8.39
C ALA A 526 23.14 4.79 9.38
N ASP A 527 22.77 6.03 9.74
CA ASP A 527 23.47 6.83 10.74
C ASP A 527 23.14 6.36 12.16
#